data_AF-A0A9E6ULX6-F1
#
_entry.id   AF-A0A9E6ULX6-F1
#
_cell.length_a   1.000
_cell.length_b   1.000
_cell.length_c   1.000
_cell.angle_alpha   90.00
_cell.angle_beta   90.00
_cell.angle_gamma   90.00
#
_symmetry.space_group_name_H-M   'P 1'
#
loop_
_entity.id
_entity.type
_entity.pdbx_description
1 polymer ?
#
loop_
_entity_poly.entity_id
_entity_poly.type
_entity_poly.pdbx_seq_one_letter_code
_entity_poly.pdbx_strand_id
1 'polypeptide(L)'
;MDDDTDGVKRRTSERIAEVRARFASGLGQRAEALSALARGAASADRSVADKAADDLRLGLHNLAGGAPTLGLADLGKAAAALEKRLIAERLADGGLELSVAERLAGDIERLPDLA
;
A
#
# COMPACT_ATOMS: atom_id res chain seq x y z
N MET A 1 -28.68 23.79 -23.48
CA MET A 1 -27.48 24.32 -22.79
C MET A 1 -26.76 23.14 -22.15
N ASP A 2 -26.43 22.11 -22.94
CA ASP A 2 -25.98 20.81 -22.42
C ASP A 2 -24.52 20.49 -22.78
N ASP A 3 -23.95 21.16 -23.79
CA ASP A 3 -22.58 20.94 -24.29
C ASP A 3 -21.48 21.20 -23.24
N ASP A 4 -21.67 22.20 -22.37
CA ASP A 4 -20.65 22.59 -21.39
C ASP A 4 -20.50 21.56 -20.26
N THR A 5 -21.60 20.89 -19.90
CA THR A 5 -21.62 19.89 -18.82
C THR A 5 -20.93 18.59 -19.26
N ASP A 6 -21.14 18.19 -20.50
CA ASP A 6 -20.53 16.97 -21.05
C ASP A 6 -19.04 17.16 -21.36
N GLY A 7 -18.62 18.39 -21.74
CA GLY A 7 -17.21 18.75 -21.86
C GLY A 7 -16.45 18.73 -20.52
N VAL A 8 -17.10 19.09 -19.41
CA VAL A 8 -16.51 18.99 -18.06
C VAL A 8 -16.40 17.54 -17.60
N LYS A 9 -17.46 16.73 -17.75
CA LYS A 9 -17.44 15.31 -17.38
C LYS A 9 -16.36 14.53 -18.11
N ARG A 10 -16.18 14.79 -19.41
CA ARG A 10 -15.15 14.15 -20.22
C ARG A 10 -13.73 14.47 -19.74
N ARG A 11 -13.42 15.76 -19.50
CA ARG A 11 -12.11 16.18 -18.96
C ARG A 11 -11.83 15.56 -17.58
N THR A 12 -12.84 15.53 -16.71
CA THR A 12 -12.71 14.90 -15.38
C THR A 12 -12.44 13.40 -15.50
N SER A 13 -13.13 12.71 -16.40
CA SER A 13 -12.95 11.27 -16.64
C SER A 13 -11.56 10.95 -17.21
N GLU A 14 -11.09 11.74 -18.17
CA GLU A 14 -9.73 11.65 -18.72
C GLU A 14 -8.68 11.83 -17.62
N ARG A 15 -8.89 12.80 -16.72
CA ARG A 15 -7.97 13.06 -15.61
C ARG A 15 -7.94 11.92 -14.59
N ILE A 16 -9.10 11.34 -14.25
CA ILE A 16 -9.19 10.17 -13.37
C ILE A 16 -8.46 8.98 -13.99
N ALA A 17 -8.66 8.74 -15.29
CA ALA A 17 -7.99 7.66 -16.01
C ALA A 17 -6.46 7.84 -16.00
N GLU A 18 -5.98 9.07 -16.20
CA GLU A 18 -4.55 9.40 -16.13
C GLU A 18 -3.97 9.14 -14.72
N VAL A 19 -4.66 9.61 -13.67
CA VAL A 19 -4.23 9.37 -12.28
C VAL A 19 -4.19 7.87 -11.97
N ARG A 20 -5.20 7.12 -12.40
CA ARG A 20 -5.25 5.66 -12.23
C ARG A 20 -4.10 4.97 -12.97
N ALA A 21 -3.82 5.35 -14.21
CA ALA A 21 -2.72 4.79 -14.99
C ALA A 21 -1.35 5.04 -14.32
N ARG A 22 -1.12 6.27 -13.84
CA ARG A 22 0.10 6.62 -13.09
C ARG A 22 0.21 5.85 -11.79
N PHE A 23 -0.90 5.67 -11.08
CA PHE A 23 -0.94 4.90 -9.85
C PHE A 23 -0.57 3.42 -10.10
N ALA A 24 -1.20 2.79 -11.10
CA ALA A 24 -0.94 1.40 -11.46
C ALA A 24 0.52 1.20 -11.93
N SER A 25 1.03 2.11 -12.78
CA SER A 25 2.42 2.06 -13.25
C SER A 25 3.46 2.16 -12.12
N GLY A 26 3.13 2.83 -11.01
CA GLY A 26 4.02 2.97 -9.85
C GLY A 26 3.82 1.90 -8.78
N LEU A 27 2.85 0.99 -8.94
CA LEU A 27 2.46 0.06 -7.87
C LEU A 27 3.53 -0.98 -7.57
N GLY A 28 4.21 -1.50 -8.60
CA GLY A 28 5.31 -2.46 -8.42
C GLY A 28 6.46 -1.88 -7.57
N GLN A 29 6.91 -0.67 -7.87
CA GLN A 29 7.96 0.01 -7.09
C GLN A 29 7.53 0.30 -5.65
N ARG A 30 6.25 0.64 -5.45
CA ARG A 30 5.71 0.83 -4.10
C ARG A 30 5.66 -0.49 -3.33
N ALA A 31 5.22 -1.58 -3.97
CA ALA A 31 5.22 -2.90 -3.34
C ALA A 31 6.63 -3.34 -2.97
N GLU A 32 7.62 -3.11 -3.84
CA GLU A 32 9.03 -3.37 -3.55
C GLU A 32 9.50 -2.58 -2.32
N ALA A 33 9.26 -1.27 -2.28
CA ALA A 33 9.62 -0.42 -1.14
C ALA A 33 8.95 -0.86 0.18
N LEU A 34 7.66 -1.22 0.13
CA LEU A 34 6.93 -1.72 1.29
C LEU A 34 7.45 -3.10 1.73
N SER A 35 7.79 -3.99 0.80
CA SER A 35 8.38 -5.29 1.13
C SER A 35 9.75 -5.14 1.80
N ALA A 36 10.54 -4.15 1.37
CA ALA A 36 11.82 -3.82 2.00
C ALA A 36 11.63 -3.29 3.42
N LEU A 37 10.62 -2.46 3.66
CA LEU A 37 10.25 -2.01 5.01
C LEU A 37 9.79 -3.17 5.90
N ALA A 38 9.02 -4.12 5.35
CA ALA A 38 8.64 -5.34 6.08
C ALA A 38 9.85 -6.15 6.52
N ARG A 39 10.84 -6.36 5.64
CA ARG A 39 12.10 -7.01 6.00
C ARG A 39 12.90 -6.19 7.02
N GLY A 40 12.95 -4.87 6.85
CA GLY A 40 13.61 -3.95 7.78
C GLY A 40 13.01 -3.96 9.18
N ALA A 41 11.71 -4.25 9.31
CA ALA A 41 11.03 -4.38 10.60
C ALA A 41 11.50 -5.58 11.44
N ALA A 42 12.30 -6.50 10.87
CA ALA A 42 12.96 -7.59 11.61
C ALA A 42 14.45 -7.32 11.91
N SER A 43 14.90 -6.06 11.79
CA SER A 43 16.28 -5.67 12.12
C SER A 43 16.65 -6.03 13.56
N ALA A 44 17.92 -6.39 13.78
CA ALA A 44 18.48 -6.58 15.12
C ALA A 44 18.57 -5.26 15.91
N ASP A 45 18.68 -4.12 15.20
CA ASP A 45 18.55 -2.79 15.80
C ASP A 45 17.06 -2.47 15.98
N ARG A 46 16.63 -2.38 17.24
CA ARG A 46 15.22 -2.17 17.60
C ARG A 46 14.69 -0.81 17.18
N SER A 47 15.52 0.24 17.16
CA SER A 47 15.08 1.56 16.70
C SER A 47 14.83 1.55 15.20
N VAL A 48 15.68 0.87 14.43
CA VAL A 48 15.50 0.69 12.98
C VAL A 48 14.27 -0.19 12.70
N ALA A 49 14.12 -1.29 13.42
CA ALA A 49 13.00 -2.22 13.28
C ALA A 49 11.65 -1.53 13.55
N ASP A 50 11.57 -0.75 14.63
CA ASP A 50 10.35 -0.05 15.01
C ASP A 50 9.96 1.03 14.00
N LYS A 51 10.95 1.83 13.55
CA LYS A 51 10.74 2.82 12.50
C LYS A 51 10.26 2.19 11.20
N ALA A 52 10.87 1.08 10.79
CA ALA A 52 10.48 0.37 9.58
C ALA A 52 9.05 -0.18 9.67
N ALA A 53 8.64 -0.69 10.84
CA ALA A 53 7.26 -1.13 11.08
C ALA A 53 6.26 0.03 10.99
N ASP A 54 6.58 1.21 11.53
CA ASP A 54 5.72 2.39 11.43
C ASP A 54 5.61 2.93 10.01
N ASP A 55 6.73 3.03 9.29
CA ASP A 55 6.76 3.48 7.90
C ASP A 55 5.99 2.48 7.01
N LEU A 56 6.12 1.17 7.25
CA LEU A 56 5.34 0.14 6.57
C LEU A 56 3.84 0.31 6.83
N ARG A 57 3.44 0.49 8.10
CA ARG A 57 2.04 0.66 8.49
C ARG A 57 1.42 1.85 7.75
N LEU A 58 2.12 2.99 7.73
CA LEU A 58 1.66 4.18 7.03
C LEU A 58 1.54 3.94 5.51
N GLY A 59 2.49 3.23 4.92
CA GLY A 59 2.44 2.87 3.51
C GLY A 59 1.24 1.99 3.15
N LEU A 60 0.98 0.95 3.95
CA LEU A 60 -0.19 0.08 3.79
C LEU A 60 -1.50 0.85 4.02
N HIS A 61 -1.55 1.73 5.01
CA HIS A 61 -2.69 2.59 5.30
C HIS A 61 -3.06 3.48 4.11
N ASN A 62 -2.06 4.14 3.53
CA ASN A 62 -2.25 5.00 2.35
C ASN A 62 -2.74 4.19 1.14
N LEU A 63 -2.24 2.97 0.98
CA LEU A 63 -2.69 2.07 -0.08
C LEU A 63 -4.13 1.60 0.14
N ALA A 64 -4.47 1.23 1.38
CA ALA A 64 -5.80 0.82 1.79
C ALA A 64 -6.87 1.90 1.56
N GLY A 65 -6.55 3.15 1.88
CA GLY A 65 -7.44 4.28 1.68
C GLY A 65 -7.46 4.79 0.23
N GLY A 66 -6.30 4.82 -0.44
CA GLY A 66 -6.16 5.42 -1.76
C GLY A 66 -6.66 4.53 -2.90
N ALA A 67 -6.38 3.22 -2.86
CA ALA A 67 -6.71 2.31 -3.96
C ALA A 67 -8.22 2.25 -4.30
N PRO A 68 -9.14 2.18 -3.32
CA PRO A 68 -10.58 2.17 -3.61
C PRO A 68 -11.07 3.44 -4.33
N THR A 69 -10.47 4.60 -4.05
CA THR A 69 -10.83 5.87 -4.72
C THR A 69 -10.50 5.89 -6.21
N LEU A 70 -9.65 4.96 -6.66
CA LEU A 70 -9.24 4.77 -8.05
C LEU A 70 -9.92 3.56 -8.72
N GLY A 71 -10.89 2.94 -8.05
CA GLY A 71 -11.59 1.74 -8.53
C GLY A 71 -10.86 0.43 -8.23
N LEU A 72 -9.79 0.44 -7.42
CA LEU A 72 -8.99 -0.73 -7.06
C LEU A 72 -9.37 -1.23 -5.68
N ALA A 73 -10.62 -1.65 -5.52
CA ALA A 73 -11.19 -1.99 -4.21
C ALA A 73 -10.51 -3.19 -3.55
N ASP A 74 -10.15 -4.22 -4.33
CA ASP A 74 -9.56 -5.45 -3.79
C ASP A 74 -8.11 -5.25 -3.35
N LEU A 75 -7.34 -4.44 -4.09
CA LEU A 75 -6.05 -3.93 -3.64
C LEU A 75 -6.16 -3.21 -2.29
N GLY A 76 -7.14 -2.31 -2.15
CA GLY A 76 -7.38 -1.58 -0.90
C GLY A 76 -7.72 -2.50 0.28
N LYS A 77 -8.59 -3.50 0.06
CA LYS A 77 -8.94 -4.50 1.09
C LYS A 77 -7.72 -5.35 1.49
N ALA A 78 -6.92 -5.79 0.52
CA ALA A 78 -5.73 -6.58 0.79
C ALA A 78 -4.70 -5.77 1.60
N ALA A 79 -4.44 -4.52 1.22
CA ALA A 79 -3.57 -3.62 1.98
C ALA A 79 -4.05 -3.41 3.42
N ALA A 80 -5.37 -3.20 3.62
CA ALA A 80 -5.96 -3.08 4.95
C ALA A 80 -5.82 -4.36 5.79
N ALA A 81 -5.93 -5.53 5.18
CA ALA A 81 -5.73 -6.80 5.87
C ALA A 81 -4.27 -6.98 6.31
N LEU A 82 -3.31 -6.60 5.46
CA LEU A 82 -1.89 -6.61 5.81
C LEU A 82 -1.55 -5.59 6.90
N GLU A 83 -2.13 -4.39 6.86
CA GLU A 83 -1.98 -3.38 7.92
C GLU A 83 -2.44 -3.92 9.28
N LYS A 84 -3.62 -4.58 9.32
CA LYS A 84 -4.14 -5.18 10.54
C LYS A 84 -3.25 -6.30 11.07
N ARG A 85 -2.72 -7.15 10.19
CA ARG A 85 -1.77 -8.22 10.56
C ARG A 85 -0.49 -7.65 11.15
N LEU A 86 0.08 -6.64 10.50
CA LEU A 86 1.25 -5.92 11.02
C LEU A 86 1.02 -5.38 12.44
N ILE A 87 -0.13 -4.75 12.69
CA ILE A 87 -0.48 -4.24 14.04
C ILE A 87 -0.60 -5.37 15.06
N ALA A 88 -1.24 -6.48 14.68
CA ALA A 88 -1.48 -7.61 15.58
C ALA A 88 -0.20 -8.42 15.90
N GLU A 89 0.74 -8.48 14.94
CA GLU A 89 1.98 -9.27 15.06
C GLU A 89 3.17 -8.41 15.53
N ARG A 90 2.97 -7.11 15.83
CA ARG A 90 4.01 -6.20 16.31
C ARG A 90 4.52 -6.62 17.69
N LEU A 91 5.83 -6.61 17.85
CA LEU A 91 6.48 -6.93 19.13
C LEU A 91 6.35 -5.76 20.11
N ALA A 92 6.38 -6.08 21.42
CA ALA A 92 6.24 -5.08 22.49
C ALA A 92 7.42 -4.09 22.55
N ASP A 93 8.60 -4.51 22.11
CA ASP A 93 9.82 -3.70 22.01
C ASP A 93 10.02 -3.08 20.62
N GLY A 94 9.00 -3.19 19.74
CA GLY A 94 9.02 -2.64 18.39
C GLY A 94 9.46 -3.64 17.32
N GLY A 95 9.05 -3.37 16.07
CA GLY A 95 9.33 -4.24 14.93
C GLY A 95 8.52 -5.54 14.90
N LEU A 96 9.06 -6.55 14.23
CA LEU A 96 8.44 -7.84 13.95
C LEU A 96 9.42 -9.00 14.13
N GLU A 97 8.86 -10.19 14.34
CA GLU A 97 9.60 -11.44 14.17
C GLU A 97 10.03 -11.64 12.71
N LEU A 98 11.20 -12.22 12.48
CA LEU A 98 11.74 -12.43 11.13
C LEU A 98 10.79 -13.23 10.24
N SER A 99 10.20 -14.30 10.77
CA SER A 99 9.26 -15.13 10.00
C SER A 99 7.97 -14.38 9.63
N VAL A 100 7.56 -13.41 10.44
CA VAL A 100 6.40 -12.55 10.20
C VAL A 100 6.73 -11.54 9.12
N ALA A 101 7.87 -10.87 9.27
CA ALA A 101 8.40 -9.89 8.32
C ALA A 101 8.51 -10.47 6.90
N GLU A 102 9.10 -11.67 6.74
CA GLU A 102 9.23 -12.32 5.43
C GLU A 102 7.88 -12.73 4.82
N ARG A 103 6.94 -13.22 5.64
CA ARG A 103 5.57 -13.51 5.16
C ARG A 103 4.87 -12.24 4.70
N LEU A 104 4.93 -11.16 5.47
CA LEU A 104 4.36 -9.88 5.09
C LEU A 104 5.01 -9.33 3.81
N ALA A 105 6.34 -9.41 3.68
CA ALA A 105 7.05 -8.98 2.49
C ALA A 105 6.56 -9.74 1.24
N GLY A 106 6.45 -11.07 1.31
CA GLY A 106 5.95 -11.88 0.20
C GLY A 106 4.48 -11.61 -0.15
N ASP A 107 3.63 -11.33 0.84
CA ASP A 107 2.24 -10.94 0.60
C ASP A 107 2.14 -9.55 -0.04
N ILE A 108 3.02 -8.60 0.34
CA ILE A 108 3.09 -7.25 -0.21
C ILE A 108 3.54 -7.28 -1.68
N GLU A 109 4.52 -8.13 -2.02
CA GLU A 109 5.02 -8.28 -3.40
C GLU A 109 3.95 -8.74 -4.38
N ARG A 110 2.86 -9.36 -3.89
CA ARG A 110 1.71 -9.81 -4.69
C ARG A 110 0.58 -8.79 -4.80
N LEU A 111 0.63 -7.69 -4.06
CA LEU A 111 -0.40 -6.65 -4.15
C LEU A 111 -0.59 -6.08 -5.57
N PRO A 112 0.46 -5.90 -6.40
CA PRO A 112 0.29 -5.43 -7.78
C PRO A 112 -0.62 -6.31 -8.65
N ASP A 113 -0.75 -7.61 -8.32
CA ASP A 113 -1.60 -8.54 -9.07
C ASP A 113 -3.11 -8.29 -8.85
N LEU A 114 -3.45 -7.43 -7.89
CA LEU A 114 -4.83 -7.08 -7.52
C LEU A 114 -5.29 -5.72 -8.09
N ALA A 115 -4.49 -5.12 -8.97
CA ALA A 115 -4.71 -3.78 -9.55
C ALA A 115 -5.25 -3.80 -10.98
#